data_AF-A0AAU9CX44-F1
#
_entry.id   AF-A0AAU9CX44-F1
#
_cell.length_a   1.000
_cell.length_b   1.000
_cell.length_c   1.000
_cell.angle_alpha   90.00
_cell.angle_beta   90.00
_cell.angle_gamma   90.00
#
_symmetry.space_group_name_H-M   'P 1'
#
loop_
_entity.id
_entity.type
_entity.pdbx_description
1 polymer ?
#
loop_
_entity_poly.entity_id
_entity_poly.type
_entity_poly.pdbx_seq_one_letter_code
_entity_poly.pdbx_strand_id
1 'polypeptide(L)'
;MKKIKLVFVAFAVLALASLAIYGCGGEDAINSEESSGSPLVGTWQHCGKDSVPINNYYRKEGLRRFKVFTEKDFVVVNVLDPDKLCNCEIVGSYTLKDSTYVEKVGYVMPKLRMLIGKENTFKFRIEGDYMFVEGTNNPFNEIWKRMDVELDELTKQ
;
A
#
# COMPACT_ATOMS: atom_id res chain seq x y z
N MET A 1 30.47 60.25 -48.91
CA MET A 1 29.58 61.44 -48.99
C MET A 1 28.20 60.99 -49.48
N LYS A 2 27.14 61.51 -48.82
CA LYS A 2 25.69 61.37 -49.10
C LYS A 2 25.06 59.98 -48.85
N LYS A 3 23.89 59.80 -48.23
CA LYS A 3 22.96 60.60 -47.39
C LYS A 3 21.98 59.57 -46.76
N ILE A 4 21.87 59.61 -45.43
CA ILE A 4 20.69 59.52 -44.55
C ILE A 4 19.33 59.16 -45.22
N LYS A 5 18.57 58.19 -44.66
CA LYS A 5 17.25 58.42 -43.99
C LYS A 5 16.66 57.16 -43.34
N LEU A 6 16.33 57.34 -42.06
CA LEU A 6 15.55 56.53 -41.13
C LEU A 6 14.05 56.65 -41.48
N VAL A 7 13.27 55.55 -41.50
CA VAL A 7 11.81 55.57 -41.26
C VAL A 7 11.37 54.24 -40.61
N PHE A 8 10.82 54.36 -39.40
CA PHE A 8 10.06 53.36 -38.64
C PHE A 8 8.59 53.35 -39.08
N VAL A 9 7.98 52.17 -39.30
CA VAL A 9 6.54 51.83 -39.13
C VAL A 9 6.50 50.29 -39.02
N ALA A 10 6.25 49.57 -37.92
CA ALA A 10 5.21 49.57 -36.89
C ALA A 10 3.85 48.96 -37.33
N PHE A 11 3.45 47.89 -36.62
CA PHE A 11 2.10 47.33 -36.43
C PHE A 11 1.44 46.36 -37.45
N ALA A 12 1.36 45.09 -37.01
CA ALA A 12 0.14 44.31 -36.81
C ALA A 12 -0.78 43.95 -38.00
N VAL A 13 -0.75 42.65 -38.35
CA VAL A 13 -1.92 41.86 -38.78
C VAL A 13 -1.80 40.52 -38.00
N LEU A 14 -2.40 40.42 -36.81
CA LEU A 14 -3.63 39.65 -36.52
C LEU A 14 -3.71 38.32 -37.32
N ALA A 15 -3.40 37.18 -36.70
CA ALA A 15 -4.36 36.35 -35.96
C ALA A 15 -5.60 35.97 -36.80
N LEU A 16 -5.66 34.71 -37.25
CA LEU A 16 -6.85 33.86 -37.39
C LEU A 16 -6.51 32.58 -38.18
N ALA A 17 -6.34 31.45 -37.48
CA ALA A 17 -6.82 30.11 -37.86
C ALA A 17 -6.18 29.02 -36.99
N SER A 18 -6.52 29.05 -35.71
CA SER A 18 -6.56 27.87 -34.85
C SER A 18 -7.84 27.09 -35.12
N LEU A 19 -7.75 25.86 -35.63
CA LEU A 19 -8.73 24.77 -35.43
C LEU A 19 -8.00 23.45 -35.76
N ALA A 20 -7.54 22.73 -34.74
CA ALA A 20 -8.27 21.61 -34.14
C ALA A 20 -8.14 20.31 -34.96
N ILE A 21 -7.07 19.55 -34.69
CA ILE A 21 -7.16 18.09 -34.65
C ILE A 21 -6.80 17.69 -33.23
N TYR A 22 -7.85 17.67 -32.40
CA TYR A 22 -7.92 16.86 -31.19
C TYR A 22 -7.83 15.40 -31.63
N GLY A 23 -6.63 14.83 -31.53
CA GLY A 23 -6.41 13.38 -31.53
C GLY A 23 -6.30 12.93 -30.09
N CYS A 24 -7.39 12.36 -29.58
CA CYS A 24 -7.58 11.77 -28.26
C CYS A 24 -6.38 10.93 -27.80
N GLY A 25 -5.90 11.24 -26.60
CA GLY A 25 -4.91 10.46 -25.86
C GLY A 25 -4.56 11.15 -24.55
N GLY A 26 -5.57 11.75 -23.90
CA GLY A 26 -5.45 12.24 -22.54
C GLY A 26 -5.53 11.07 -21.56
N GLU A 27 -4.74 11.20 -20.50
CA GLU A 27 -4.96 10.68 -19.15
C GLU A 27 -4.94 9.14 -19.07
N ASP A 28 -3.88 8.53 -18.54
CA ASP A 28 -3.68 8.44 -17.10
C ASP A 28 -2.25 8.76 -16.66
N ALA A 29 -1.93 10.04 -16.49
CA ALA A 29 -1.08 10.40 -15.37
C ALA A 29 -1.97 10.24 -14.14
N ILE A 30 -1.94 9.04 -13.54
CA ILE A 30 -2.56 8.79 -12.25
C ILE A 30 -1.99 9.85 -11.31
N ASN A 31 -2.79 10.89 -11.06
CA ASN A 31 -2.72 11.64 -9.83
C ASN A 31 -2.89 10.60 -8.73
N SER A 32 -1.78 10.01 -8.27
CA SER A 32 -1.75 9.51 -6.92
C SER A 32 -1.87 10.76 -6.08
N GLU A 33 -3.11 11.12 -5.74
CA GLU A 33 -3.34 11.89 -4.53
C GLU A 33 -2.42 11.27 -3.49
N GLU A 34 -1.39 12.01 -3.06
CA GLU A 34 -0.55 11.60 -1.95
C GLU A 34 -1.50 11.51 -0.76
N SER A 35 -2.05 10.31 -0.56
CA SER A 35 -2.60 9.88 0.70
C SER A 35 -1.50 10.18 1.70
N SER A 36 -1.69 11.19 2.53
CA SER A 36 -0.74 11.58 3.58
C SER A 36 -0.55 10.49 4.64
N GLY A 37 -1.20 9.33 4.48
CA GLY A 37 -1.08 8.15 5.31
C GLY A 37 -0.04 7.16 4.80
N SER A 38 0.49 6.35 5.72
CA SER A 38 1.41 5.25 5.41
C SER A 38 0.77 4.29 4.40
N PRO A 39 1.48 3.85 3.34
CA PRO A 39 0.94 2.93 2.34
C PRO A 39 0.65 1.53 2.93
N LEU A 40 1.16 1.24 4.13
CA LEU A 40 0.90 0.01 4.87
C LEU A 40 -0.49 0.00 5.51
N VAL A 41 -1.10 1.17 5.76
CA VAL A 41 -2.41 1.26 6.44
C VAL A 41 -3.45 0.44 5.68
N GLY A 42 -4.20 -0.37 6.44
CA GLY A 42 -5.24 -1.25 5.91
C GLY A 42 -5.16 -2.66 6.47
N THR A 43 -6.02 -3.53 5.93
CA THR A 43 -6.06 -4.96 6.25
C THR A 43 -5.45 -5.76 5.13
N TRP A 44 -4.64 -6.74 5.49
CA TRP A 44 -3.92 -7.57 4.54
C TRP A 44 -4.07 -9.05 4.88
N GLN A 45 -4.35 -9.90 3.90
CA GLN A 45 -4.39 -11.36 4.06
C GLN A 45 -3.07 -11.99 3.61
N HIS A 46 -2.55 -12.93 4.41
CA HIS A 46 -1.32 -13.63 4.09
C HIS A 46 -1.48 -14.53 2.85
N CYS A 47 -0.47 -14.53 1.98
CA CYS A 47 -0.44 -15.28 0.73
C CYS A 47 0.67 -16.34 0.71
N GLY A 48 0.51 -17.32 -0.17
CA GLY A 48 1.56 -18.25 -0.55
C GLY A 48 2.63 -17.57 -1.41
N LYS A 49 3.70 -18.30 -1.72
CA LYS A 49 4.78 -17.83 -2.62
C LYS A 49 4.30 -17.58 -4.06
N ASP A 50 3.14 -18.10 -4.40
CA ASP A 50 2.40 -17.95 -5.65
C ASP A 50 1.44 -16.74 -5.64
N SER A 51 1.49 -15.90 -4.59
CA SER A 51 0.61 -14.74 -4.41
C SER A 51 -0.88 -15.10 -4.30
N VAL A 52 -1.19 -16.35 -3.92
CA VAL A 52 -2.56 -16.79 -3.65
C VAL A 52 -2.86 -16.67 -2.15
N PRO A 53 -3.97 -16.01 -1.74
CA PRO A 53 -4.36 -15.93 -0.34
C PRO A 53 -4.49 -17.31 0.32
N ILE A 54 -3.87 -17.50 1.48
CA ILE A 54 -3.88 -18.78 2.19
C ILE A 54 -5.17 -18.90 3.01
N ASN A 55 -5.91 -19.99 2.78
CA ASN A 55 -7.12 -20.36 3.53
C ASN A 55 -6.94 -21.61 4.40
N ASN A 56 -5.74 -22.17 4.46
CA ASN A 56 -5.39 -23.35 5.24
C ASN A 56 -4.10 -23.14 6.04
N TYR A 57 -3.97 -21.97 6.67
CA TYR A 57 -2.76 -21.59 7.40
C TYR A 57 -2.41 -22.63 8.47
N TYR A 58 -1.11 -22.91 8.67
CA TYR A 58 -0.63 -24.04 9.48
C TYR A 58 -1.28 -25.41 9.16
N ARG A 59 -1.69 -25.64 7.90
CA ARG A 59 -2.40 -26.85 7.45
C ARG A 59 -3.74 -27.07 8.16
N LYS A 60 -4.34 -26.02 8.71
CA LYS A 60 -5.68 -26.05 9.30
C LYS A 60 -6.67 -25.43 8.34
N GLU A 61 -7.56 -26.25 7.78
CA GLU A 61 -8.58 -25.81 6.82
C GLU A 61 -9.45 -24.68 7.39
N GLY A 62 -9.71 -23.66 6.58
CA GLY A 62 -10.45 -22.46 6.95
C GLY A 62 -9.69 -21.49 7.87
N LEU A 63 -8.43 -21.77 8.23
CA LEU A 63 -7.59 -20.83 8.99
C LEU A 63 -6.97 -19.81 8.03
N ARG A 64 -7.36 -18.55 8.19
CA ARG A 64 -6.82 -17.39 7.48
C ARG A 64 -6.01 -16.54 8.44
N ARG A 65 -4.91 -15.95 7.96
CA ARG A 65 -4.07 -15.01 8.71
C ARG A 65 -4.15 -13.63 8.08
N PHE A 66 -4.35 -12.62 8.92
CA PHE A 66 -4.41 -11.23 8.55
C PHE A 66 -3.35 -10.42 9.30
N LYS A 67 -2.86 -9.36 8.67
CA LYS A 67 -2.12 -8.28 9.30
C LYS A 67 -2.89 -6.99 9.07
N VAL A 68 -3.20 -6.27 10.14
CA VAL A 68 -3.88 -4.98 10.08
C VAL A 68 -2.90 -3.91 10.54
N PHE A 69 -2.68 -2.90 9.72
CA PHE A 69 -1.89 -1.72 10.08
C PHE A 69 -2.81 -0.52 10.27
N THR A 70 -2.62 0.20 11.37
CA THR A 70 -3.08 1.58 11.55
C THR A 70 -1.94 2.53 11.20
N GLU A 71 -2.08 3.83 11.48
CA GLU A 71 -1.02 4.80 11.25
C GLU A 71 0.27 4.50 12.02
N LYS A 72 0.18 3.84 13.19
CA LYS A 72 1.31 3.64 14.11
C LYS A 72 1.43 2.23 14.67
N ASP A 73 0.35 1.45 14.58
CA ASP A 73 0.25 0.14 15.21
C ASP A 73 -0.06 -0.93 14.18
N PHE A 74 0.22 -2.17 14.56
CA PHE A 74 -0.16 -3.34 13.79
C PHE A 74 -0.69 -4.45 14.69
N VAL A 75 -1.51 -5.31 14.10
CA VAL A 75 -1.94 -6.57 14.71
C VAL A 75 -1.91 -7.70 13.69
N VAL A 76 -1.41 -8.85 14.09
CA VAL A 76 -1.54 -10.12 13.37
C VAL A 76 -2.69 -10.91 13.98
N VAL A 77 -3.70 -11.24 13.17
CA VAL A 77 -4.91 -11.94 13.59
C VAL A 77 -5.03 -13.23 12.81
N ASN A 78 -5.42 -14.32 13.48
CA ASN A 78 -5.86 -15.54 12.79
C ASN A 78 -7.38 -15.68 12.95
N VAL A 79 -8.07 -16.04 11.88
CA VAL A 79 -9.52 -16.29 11.84
C VAL A 79 -9.74 -17.70 11.32
N LEU A 80 -10.57 -18.48 12.01
CA LEU A 80 -10.95 -19.83 11.65
C LEU A 80 -12.45 -19.87 11.39
N ASP A 81 -12.84 -19.86 10.12
CA ASP A 81 -14.23 -19.71 9.71
C ASP A 81 -15.16 -20.87 10.10
N PRO A 82 -14.73 -22.15 10.05
CA PRO A 82 -15.57 -23.28 10.45
C PRO A 82 -16.01 -23.21 11.92
N ASP A 83 -15.10 -22.79 12.78
CA ASP A 83 -15.32 -22.77 14.24
C ASP A 83 -15.74 -21.39 14.76
N LYS A 84 -15.77 -20.36 13.88
CA LYS A 84 -16.00 -18.95 14.23
C LYS A 84 -15.06 -18.45 15.34
N LEU A 85 -13.80 -18.92 15.30
CA LEU A 85 -12.77 -18.54 16.26
C LEU A 85 -11.84 -17.49 15.67
N CYS A 86 -11.42 -16.54 16.49
CA CYS A 86 -10.36 -15.60 16.16
C CYS A 86 -9.35 -15.49 17.30
N ASN A 87 -8.10 -15.15 16.98
CA ASN A 87 -7.12 -14.74 17.98
C ASN A 87 -6.21 -13.64 17.43
N CYS A 88 -5.77 -12.76 18.34
CA CYS A 88 -4.66 -11.85 18.09
C CYS A 88 -3.35 -12.55 18.46
N GLU A 89 -2.47 -12.74 17.49
CA GLU A 89 -1.20 -13.44 17.66
C GLU A 89 -0.08 -12.51 18.13
N ILE A 90 -0.01 -11.33 17.52
CA ILE A 90 0.99 -10.28 17.79
C ILE A 90 0.29 -8.93 17.69
N VAL A 91 0.56 -8.03 18.64
CA VAL A 91 0.19 -6.61 18.60
C VAL A 91 1.46 -5.81 18.86
N GLY A 92 1.66 -4.74 18.11
CA GLY A 92 2.82 -3.88 18.30
C GLY A 92 2.67 -2.53 17.63
N SER A 93 3.70 -1.71 17.79
CA SER A 93 3.85 -0.48 17.02
C SER A 93 4.80 -0.70 15.85
N TYR A 94 4.78 0.19 14.88
CA TYR A 94 5.80 0.22 13.84
C TYR A 94 6.25 1.63 13.53
N THR A 95 7.46 1.74 13.00
CA THR A 95 7.96 2.95 12.36
C THR A 95 8.22 2.66 10.89
N LEU A 96 8.01 3.67 10.05
CA LEU A 96 8.21 3.58 8.61
C LEU A 96 9.22 4.64 8.20
N LYS A 97 10.21 4.23 7.40
CA LYS A 97 11.15 5.12 6.74
C LYS A 97 11.44 4.57 5.35
N ASP A 98 11.07 5.34 4.33
CA ASP A 98 11.20 4.96 2.92
C ASP A 98 10.54 3.59 2.67
N SER A 99 11.27 2.64 2.06
CA SER A 99 10.81 1.27 1.80
C SER A 99 11.12 0.29 2.94
N THR A 100 11.33 0.78 4.16
CA THR A 100 11.69 -0.03 5.33
C THR A 100 10.77 0.30 6.50
N TYR A 101 10.24 -0.74 7.15
CA TYR A 101 9.51 -0.56 8.40
C TYR A 101 10.07 -1.48 9.50
N VAL A 102 9.94 -1.03 10.75
CA VAL A 102 10.39 -1.76 11.93
C VAL A 102 9.19 -2.01 12.83
N GLU A 103 8.83 -3.28 12.99
CA GLU A 103 7.81 -3.72 13.94
C GLU A 103 8.43 -3.86 15.34
N LYS A 104 7.84 -3.23 16.35
CA LYS A 104 8.16 -3.43 17.75
C LYS A 104 7.03 -4.20 18.44
N VAL A 105 7.33 -5.44 18.84
CA VAL A 105 6.34 -6.35 19.42
C VAL A 105 6.02 -5.94 20.87
N GLY A 106 4.75 -5.60 21.13
CA GLY A 106 4.26 -5.21 22.46
C GLY A 106 3.54 -6.35 23.18
N TYR A 107 2.57 -6.96 22.52
CA TYR A 107 1.76 -8.05 23.08
C TYR A 107 1.72 -9.23 22.13
N VAL A 108 1.58 -10.43 22.69
CA VAL A 108 1.55 -11.67 21.92
C VAL A 108 0.65 -12.70 22.60
N MET A 109 0.18 -13.69 21.84
CA MET A 109 -0.43 -14.87 22.44
C MET A 109 0.58 -15.65 23.32
N PRO A 110 0.13 -16.40 24.35
CA PRO A 110 1.03 -17.01 25.35
C PRO A 110 2.18 -17.85 24.77
N LYS A 111 1.95 -18.55 23.65
CA LYS A 111 2.95 -19.40 22.99
C LYS A 111 4.11 -18.62 22.36
N LEU A 112 3.96 -17.31 22.18
CA LEU A 112 4.93 -16.43 21.51
C LEU A 112 5.61 -15.44 22.46
N ARG A 113 5.51 -15.65 23.78
CA ARG A 113 6.06 -14.74 24.82
C ARG A 113 7.53 -14.33 24.61
N MET A 114 8.33 -15.16 23.92
CA MET A 114 9.73 -14.87 23.59
C MET A 114 9.91 -13.70 22.62
N LEU A 115 8.84 -13.28 21.93
CA LEU A 115 8.86 -12.18 20.97
C LEU A 115 8.59 -10.82 21.64
N ILE A 116 8.13 -10.77 22.89
CA ILE A 116 7.82 -9.49 23.57
C ILE A 116 9.07 -8.61 23.61
N GLY A 117 8.93 -7.36 23.16
CA GLY A 117 9.99 -6.36 23.10
C GLY A 117 11.00 -6.57 21.97
N LYS A 118 10.83 -7.59 21.12
CA LYS A 118 11.67 -7.77 19.92
C LYS A 118 11.29 -6.76 18.85
N GLU A 119 12.29 -6.39 18.06
CA GLU A 119 12.14 -5.57 16.88
C GLU A 119 12.43 -6.42 15.64
N ASN A 120 11.53 -6.36 14.65
CA ASN A 120 11.70 -7.00 13.36
C ASN A 120 11.77 -5.93 12.27
N THR A 121 12.86 -5.90 11.53
CA THR A 121 13.05 -4.95 10.42
C THR A 121 12.69 -5.61 9.11
N PHE A 122 11.95 -4.89 8.28
CA PHE A 122 11.45 -5.38 7.01
C PHE A 122 11.67 -4.37 5.90
N LYS A 123 12.16 -4.84 4.75
CA LYS A 123 12.01 -4.11 3.49
C LYS A 123 10.68 -4.49 2.87
N PHE A 124 10.01 -3.54 2.25
CA PHE A 124 8.75 -3.82 1.56
C PHE A 124 8.65 -3.11 0.22
N ARG A 125 7.77 -3.63 -0.63
CA ARG A 125 7.27 -2.96 -1.83
C ARG A 125 5.80 -3.31 -2.02
N ILE A 126 5.06 -2.41 -2.66
CA ILE A 126 3.65 -2.61 -3.00
C ILE A 126 3.53 -2.62 -4.52
N GLU A 127 2.86 -3.64 -5.06
CA GLU A 127 2.54 -3.79 -6.48
C GLU A 127 1.04 -4.11 -6.60
N GLY A 128 0.24 -3.12 -6.99
CA GLY A 128 -1.22 -3.22 -6.95
C GLY A 128 -1.72 -3.53 -5.54
N ASP A 129 -2.49 -4.61 -5.41
CA ASP A 129 -3.04 -5.07 -4.12
C ASP A 129 -2.06 -5.89 -3.28
N TYR A 130 -0.82 -6.08 -3.74
CA TYR A 130 0.12 -6.97 -3.09
C TYR A 130 1.23 -6.20 -2.38
N MET A 131 1.47 -6.53 -1.12
CA MET A 131 2.62 -6.12 -0.35
C MET A 131 3.59 -7.29 -0.23
N PHE A 132 4.81 -7.09 -0.71
CA PHE A 132 5.91 -8.04 -0.61
C PHE A 132 6.84 -7.57 0.49
N VAL A 133 7.15 -8.45 1.44
CA VAL A 133 7.92 -8.15 2.65
C VAL A 133 9.13 -9.06 2.71
N GLU A 134 10.31 -8.50 2.93
CA GLU A 134 11.58 -9.21 3.10
C GLU A 134 12.21 -8.88 4.47
N GLY A 135 12.48 -9.92 5.25
CA GLY A 135 13.08 -9.82 6.56
C GLY A 135 14.54 -9.37 6.49
N THR A 136 14.89 -8.29 7.20
CA THR A 136 16.29 -7.90 7.42
C THR A 136 16.76 -8.48 8.75
N ASN A 137 17.76 -9.37 8.70
CA ASN A 137 18.26 -10.13 9.86
C ASN A 137 17.18 -10.98 10.58
N ASN A 138 16.12 -11.35 9.87
CA ASN A 138 15.09 -12.28 10.32
C ASN A 138 14.63 -13.13 9.13
N PRO A 139 14.05 -14.33 9.37
CA PRO A 139 13.80 -15.30 8.30
C PRO A 139 12.47 -15.08 7.56
N PHE A 140 11.73 -14.01 7.86
CA PHE A 140 10.35 -13.85 7.38
C PHE A 140 10.32 -13.14 6.03
N ASN A 141 10.03 -13.90 4.98
CA ASN A 141 9.74 -13.38 3.65
C ASN A 141 8.28 -13.70 3.33
N GLU A 142 7.46 -12.66 3.23
CA GLU A 142 6.00 -12.77 3.25
C GLU A 142 5.39 -12.02 2.07
N ILE A 143 4.23 -12.50 1.62
CA ILE A 143 3.39 -11.83 0.62
C ILE A 143 2.03 -11.63 1.26
N TRP A 144 1.48 -10.44 1.08
CA TRP A 144 0.22 -10.03 1.68
C TRP A 144 -0.66 -9.38 0.63
N LYS A 145 -1.94 -9.75 0.54
CA LYS A 145 -2.91 -9.12 -0.36
C LYS A 145 -3.79 -8.16 0.42
N ARG A 146 -3.99 -6.94 -0.07
CA ARG A 146 -4.89 -5.94 0.48
C ARG A 146 -6.32 -6.47 0.45
N MET A 147 -7.02 -6.31 1.56
CA MET A 147 -8.43 -6.63 1.68
C MET A 147 -9.22 -5.35 1.58
N ASP A 148 -10.04 -5.24 0.54
CA ASP A 148 -11.02 -4.18 0.46
C ASP A 148 -12.12 -4.47 1.47
N VAL A 149 -12.43 -3.48 2.31
CA VAL A 149 -13.64 -3.53 3.10
C VAL A 149 -14.75 -3.03 2.18
N GLU A 150 -15.41 -3.94 1.47
CA GLU A 150 -16.71 -3.61 0.87
C GLU A 150 -17.71 -3.40 2.01
N LEU A 151 -17.83 -2.14 2.44
CA LEU A 151 -18.77 -1.71 3.49
C LEU A 151 -20.24 -1.94 3.08
N ASP A 152 -20.49 -2.20 1.80
CA ASP A 152 -21.83 -2.36 1.21
C ASP A 152 -22.52 -3.69 1.58
N GLU A 153 -21.79 -4.67 2.13
CA GLU A 153 -22.38 -5.94 2.60
C GLU A 153 -22.79 -5.92 4.07
N LEU A 154 -22.24 -5.01 4.89
CA LEU A 154 -22.52 -4.90 6.32
C LEU A 154 -23.78 -4.09 6.65
N THR A 155 -24.35 -3.38 5.67
CA THR A 155 -25.55 -2.54 5.84
C THR A 155 -26.83 -3.21 5.31
N LYS A 156 -26.75 -4.45 4.84
CA LYS A 156 -27.89 -5.22 4.29
C LYS A 156 -28.47 -6.28 5.24
N GLN A 157 -28.10 -6.29 6.52
CA GLN A 157 -28.75 -7.10 7.57
C GLN A 157 -29.57 -6.21 8.51
#